data_AF-S7JAA9-F1
#
_entry.id   AF-S7JAA9-F1
#
_cell.length_a   1.000
_cell.length_b   1.000
_cell.length_c   1.000
_cell.angle_alpha   90.00
_cell.angle_beta   90.00
_cell.angle_gamma   90.00
#
_symmetry.space_group_name_H-M   'P 1'
#
loop_
_entity.id
_entity.type
_entity.pdbx_description
1 polymer ?
#
loop_
_entity_poly.entity_id
_entity_poly.type
_entity_poly.pdbx_seq_one_letter_code
_entity_poly.pdbx_strand_id
1 'polypeptide(L)' 'MPDSPSTQTPEQRIKELEQQLEETQLKADFFEAVVKVMDRDFGVRISKKRKAELLRKKRSKGSQ' A
#
# COMPACT_ATOMS: atom_id res chain seq x y z
N MET A 1 -14.58 0.88 -35.46
CA MET A 1 -13.74 1.76 -34.62
C MET A 1 -14.29 3.17 -34.78
N PRO A 2 -14.84 3.78 -33.73
CA PRO A 2 -14.07 4.06 -32.51
C PRO A 2 -14.76 3.64 -31.20
N ASP A 3 -14.05 2.83 -30.42
CA ASP A 3 -14.25 2.70 -28.97
C ASP A 3 -13.84 4.02 -28.31
N SER A 4 -14.82 4.91 -28.13
CA SER A 4 -14.68 6.10 -27.30
C SER A 4 -15.05 5.69 -25.88
N PRO A 5 -14.16 5.77 -24.87
CA PRO A 5 -14.48 5.42 -23.49
C PRO A 5 -15.40 6.50 -22.91
N SER A 6 -16.69 6.40 -23.28
CA SER A 6 -17.72 7.32 -22.85
C SER A 6 -18.03 7.05 -21.37
N THR A 7 -17.37 7.86 -20.53
CA THR A 7 -17.96 8.44 -19.32
C THR A 7 -18.55 7.42 -18.31
N GLN A 8 -17.70 6.71 -17.56
CA GLN A 8 -18.09 6.34 -16.19
C GLN A 8 -18.52 7.64 -15.49
N THR A 9 -19.72 7.68 -14.92
CA THR A 9 -20.16 8.85 -14.17
C THR A 9 -19.20 9.07 -13.00
N PRO A 10 -18.93 10.32 -12.60
CA PRO A 10 -18.04 10.59 -11.49
C PRO A 10 -18.44 9.83 -10.22
N GLU A 11 -19.74 9.60 -10.00
CA GLU A 11 -20.26 8.79 -8.88
C GLU A 11 -19.86 7.32 -8.95
N GLN A 12 -19.85 6.70 -10.13
CA GLN A 12 -19.40 5.32 -10.29
C GLN A 12 -17.91 5.18 -9.99
N ARG A 13 -17.11 6.18 -10.40
CA ARG A 13 -15.68 6.22 -10.11
C ARG A 13 -15.41 6.44 -8.62
N ILE A 14 -16.18 7.32 -7.96
CA ILE A 14 -16.05 7.55 -6.52
C ILE A 14 -16.35 6.28 -5.74
N LYS A 15 -17.45 5.58 -6.06
CA LYS A 15 -17.82 4.33 -5.39
C LYS A 15 -16.76 3.23 -5.56
N GLU A 16 -16.20 3.10 -6.76
CA GLU A 16 -15.10 2.17 -7.02
C GLU A 16 -13.84 2.52 -6.21
N LEU A 17 -13.49 3.81 -6.15
CA LEU A 17 -12.36 4.29 -5.37
C LEU A 17 -12.56 4.11 -3.85
N GLU A 18 -13.77 4.34 -3.33
CA GLU A 18 -14.10 4.09 -1.93
C GLU A 18 -13.94 2.60 -1.57
N GLN A 19 -14.41 1.72 -2.43
CA GLN A 19 -14.23 0.28 -2.26
C GLN A 19 -12.74 -0.12 -2.29
N GLN A 20 -11.97 0.44 -3.21
CA GLN A 20 -10.51 0.21 -3.26
C GLN A 20 -9.80 0.72 -2.00
N LEU A 21 -10.24 1.84 -1.42
CA LEU A 21 -9.68 2.36 -0.18
C LEU A 21 -9.96 1.42 1.01
N GLU A 22 -11.18 0.95 1.16
CA GLU A 22 -11.56 0.00 2.20
C GLU A 22 -10.76 -1.30 2.10
N GLU A 23 -10.68 -1.88 0.88
CA GLU A 23 -9.90 -3.09 0.62
C GLU A 23 -8.41 -2.88 0.92
N THR A 24 -7.87 -1.72 0.54
CA THR A 24 -6.46 -1.39 0.79
C THR A 24 -6.18 -1.25 2.27
N GLN A 25 -7.07 -0.60 3.02
CA GLN A 25 -6.92 -0.45 4.47
C GLN A 25 -6.94 -1.81 5.17
N LEU A 26 -7.94 -2.65 4.85
CA LEU A 26 -8.05 -3.99 5.42
C LEU A 26 -6.82 -4.86 5.10
N LYS A 27 -6.31 -4.75 3.86
CA LYS A 27 -5.10 -5.45 3.44
C LYS A 27 -3.84 -4.94 4.15
N ALA A 28 -3.75 -3.62 4.38
CA ALA A 28 -2.64 -3.03 5.13
C ALA A 28 -2.63 -3.52 6.59
N ASP A 29 -3.78 -3.53 7.24
CA ASP A 29 -3.94 -4.01 8.63
C ASP A 29 -3.57 -5.49 8.74
N PHE A 30 -4.00 -6.31 7.78
CA PHE A 30 -3.62 -7.72 7.70
C PHE A 30 -2.10 -7.90 7.57
N PHE A 31 -1.45 -7.17 6.66
CA PHE A 31 0.00 -7.29 6.50
C PHE A 31 0.76 -6.80 7.73
N GLU A 32 0.28 -5.76 8.40
CA GLU A 32 0.88 -5.32 9.66
C GLU A 32 0.82 -6.43 10.72
N ALA A 33 -0.32 -7.10 10.86
CA ALA A 33 -0.48 -8.21 11.79
C ALA A 33 0.45 -9.39 11.45
N VAL A 34 0.52 -9.79 10.17
CA VAL A 34 1.44 -10.86 9.72
C VAL A 34 2.90 -10.51 10.01
N VAL A 35 3.32 -9.28 9.71
CA VAL A 35 4.69 -8.82 9.99
C VAL A 35 4.98 -8.84 11.49
N LYS A 36 4.03 -8.44 12.34
CA LYS A 36 4.19 -8.51 13.81
C LYS A 36 4.38 -9.94 14.30
N VAL A 37 3.61 -10.89 13.79
CA VAL A 37 3.77 -12.33 14.12
C VAL A 37 5.14 -12.84 13.68
N MET A 38 5.59 -12.49 12.47
CA MET A 38 6.91 -12.87 11.98
C MET A 38 8.07 -12.31 12.83
N ASP A 39 7.95 -11.07 13.32
CA ASP A 39 8.96 -10.47 14.21
C ASP A 39 8.93 -11.12 15.61
N ARG A 40 7.73 -11.40 16.15
CA ARG A 40 7.55 -11.96 17.50
C ARG A 40 7.93 -13.42 17.59
N ASP A 41 7.37 -14.26 16.72
CA ASP A 41 7.39 -15.72 16.89
C ASP A 41 8.52 -16.39 16.10
N PHE A 42 8.97 -15.73 15.02
CA PHE A 42 10.02 -16.26 14.14
C PHE A 42 11.31 -15.43 14.19
N GLY A 43 11.34 -14.33 14.94
CA GLY A 43 12.54 -13.50 15.12
C GLY A 43 13.06 -12.87 13.82
N VAL A 44 12.20 -12.74 12.80
CA VAL A 44 12.57 -12.21 11.48
C VAL A 44 12.76 -10.69 11.58
N ARG A 45 13.90 -10.29 12.13
CA ARG A 45 14.21 -8.87 12.37
C ARG A 45 14.96 -8.30 11.18
N ILE A 46 14.40 -7.27 10.54
CA ILE A 46 15.13 -6.52 9.52
C ILE A 46 16.39 -5.92 10.17
N SER A 47 17.56 -6.25 9.62
CA SER A 47 18.84 -5.75 10.13
C SER A 47 18.89 -4.23 10.12
N LYS A 48 19.62 -3.63 11.07
CA LYS A 48 19.76 -2.16 11.18
C LYS A 48 20.22 -1.52 9.87
N LYS A 49 21.13 -2.17 9.13
CA LYS A 49 21.61 -1.72 7.81
C LYS A 49 20.45 -1.61 6.80
N ARG A 50 19.59 -2.63 6.71
CA ARG A 50 18.46 -2.64 5.76
C ARG A 50 17.39 -1.61 6.14
N LYS A 51 17.10 -1.43 7.44
CA LYS A 51 16.20 -0.36 7.90
C LYS A 51 16.71 1.04 7.52
N ALA A 52 18.02 1.28 7.68
CA ALA A 52 18.64 2.56 7.31
C ALA A 52 18.57 2.83 5.79
N GLU A 53 18.80 1.80 4.97
CA GLU A 53 18.68 1.87 3.51
C GLU A 53 17.25 2.24 3.08
N LEU A 54 16.24 1.58 3.67
CA LEU A 54 14.83 1.86 3.42
C LEU A 54 14.44 3.29 3.81
N LEU A 55 14.91 3.77 4.98
CA LEU A 55 14.67 5.15 5.41
C LEU A 55 15.25 6.17 4.42
N ARG A 56 16.47 5.94 3.94
CA ARG A 56 17.12 6.82 2.95
C ARG A 56 16.33 6.85 1.65
N LYS A 57 15.85 5.68 1.19
CA LYS A 57 15.05 5.56 -0.04
C LYS A 57 13.67 6.22 0.07
N LYS A 58 13.03 6.17 1.24
CA LYS A 58 11.77 6.90 1.50
C LYS A 58 11.98 8.42 1.42
N ARG A 59 13.07 8.93 2.01
CA ARG A 59 13.41 10.36 1.98
C ARG A 59 13.71 10.88 0.57
N SER A 60 14.42 10.11 -0.25
CA SER A 60 14.72 10.51 -1.63
C SER A 60 13.48 10.55 -2.54
N LYS A 61 12.43 9.77 -2.21
CA LYS A 61 11.19 9.70 -3.00
C LYS A 61 10.18 10.80 -2.65
N GLY A 62 10.29 11.42 -1.47
CA GLY A 62 9.42 12.52 -1.04
C GLY A 62 10.02 13.91 -1.28
N SER A 63 11.17 14.00 -1.96
CA SER A 63 11.85 15.26 -2.29
C SER A 63 11.80 15.59 -3.79
N GLN A 64 10.94 14.89 -4.55
CA GLN A 64 10.60 15.21 -5.94
C GLN A 64 9.15 15.69 -6.01
#